data_AF-A0A0F6AUQ1-F1
#
_entry.id   AF-A0A0F6AUQ1-F1
#
_cell.length_a   1.000
_cell.length_b   1.000
_cell.length_c   1.000
_cell.angle_alpha   90.00
_cell.angle_beta   90.00
_cell.angle_gamma   90.00
#
_symmetry.space_group_name_H-M   'P 1'
#
loop_
_entity.id
_entity.type
_entity.pdbx_description
1 polymer ?
#
loop_
_entity_poly.entity_id
_entity_poly.type
_entity_poly.pdbx_seq_one_letter_code
_entity_poly.pdbx_strand_id
1 'polypeptide(L)' 'MIVVVEAPSIQELDAVLDRIGALEGVERTMSSIILSTRIDR' A
#
# COMPACT_ATOMS: atom_id res chain seq x y z
N MET A 1 1.13 -3.19 -12.82
CA MET A 1 0.38 -4.01 -11.82
C MET A 1 -0.26 -3.05 -10.83
N ILE A 2 -1.49 -3.32 -10.39
CA ILE A 2 -2.15 -2.55 -9.34
C ILE A 2 -2.57 -3.55 -8.26
N VAL A 3 -2.23 -3.25 -7.01
CA VAL A 3 -2.55 -4.10 -5.85
C VAL A 3 -3.29 -3.23 -4.84
N VAL A 4 -4.35 -3.78 -4.26
CA VAL A 4 -5.11 -3.14 -3.18
C VAL A 4 -4.80 -3.93 -1.91
N VAL A 5 -4.35 -3.24 -0.87
CA VAL A 5 -4.00 -3.82 0.43
C VAL A 5 -4.66 -3.00 1.55
N GLU A 6 -5.07 -3.68 2.61
CA GLU A 6 -5.63 -3.09 3.83
C GLU A 6 -4.80 -3.57 5.01
N ALA A 7 -4.54 -2.67 5.97
CA ALA A 7 -3.81 -2.96 7.18
C ALA A 7 -4.43 -2.20 8.36
N PRO A 8 -4.43 -2.79 9.58
CA PRO A 8 -5.01 -2.17 10.77
C PRO A 8 -4.18 -1.00 11.31
N SER A 9 -2.95 -0.82 10.83
CA SER A 9 -2.07 0.30 11.22
C SER A 9 -1.15 0.73 10.07
N ILE A 10 -0.61 1.95 10.16
CA ILE A 10 0.34 2.49 9.19
C ILE A 10 1.64 1.68 9.17
N GLN A 11 2.09 1.20 10.33
CA GLN A 11 3.30 0.40 10.47
C GLN A 11 3.17 -0.94 9.74
N GLU A 12 2.02 -1.59 9.83
CA GLU A 12 1.76 -2.81 9.07
C GLU A 12 1.64 -2.54 7.57
N LEU A 13 1.03 -1.42 7.17
CA LEU A 13 0.97 -1.02 5.77
C LEU A 13 2.38 -0.83 5.19
N ASP A 14 3.26 -0.16 5.92
CA ASP A 14 4.65 0.10 5.53
C ASP A 14 5.42 -1.22 5.34
N ALA A 15 5.31 -2.14 6.30
CA ALA A 15 5.93 -3.46 6.20
C ALA A 15 5.44 -4.26 4.97
N VAL A 16 4.17 -4.12 4.57
CA VAL A 16 3.65 -4.73 3.35
C VAL A 16 4.25 -4.07 2.10
N LEU A 17 4.39 -2.74 2.07
CA LEU A 17 4.99 -2.03 0.95
C LEU A 17 6.47 -2.39 0.77
N ASP A 18 7.22 -2.49 1.87
CA ASP A 18 8.62 -2.93 1.86
C ASP A 18 8.78 -4.33 1.27
N ARG A 19 7.90 -5.26 1.69
CA ARG A 19 7.88 -6.62 1.14
C ARG A 19 7.60 -6.63 -0.35
N ILE A 20 6.71 -5.76 -0.85
CA ILE A 20 6.43 -5.62 -2.29
C ILE A 20 7.65 -5.06 -3.02
N GLY A 21 8.32 -4.04 -2.45
CA GLY A 21 9.54 -3.46 -3.02
C GLY A 21 10.70 -4.46 -3.11
N ALA A 22 10.74 -5.43 -2.20
CA ALA A 22 11.76 -6.48 -2.18
C ALA A 22 11.48 -7.67 -3.12
N LEU A 23 10.32 -7.70 -3.81
CA LEU A 23 10.02 -8.77 -4.76
C LEU A 23 10.93 -8.67 -5.99
N GLU A 24 11.43 -9.81 -6.45
CA GLU A 24 12.27 -9.90 -7.63
C GLU A 24 11.51 -9.39 -8.87
N GLY A 25 12.12 -8.46 -9.61
CA GLY A 25 11.49 -7.79 -10.76
C GLY A 25 10.70 -6.52 -10.42
N VAL A 26 10.68 -6.09 -9.16
CA VAL A 26 10.10 -4.79 -8.77
C VAL A 26 11.16 -3.70 -8.84
N GLU A 27 11.16 -2.94 -9.94
CA GLU A 27 12.09 -1.82 -10.14
C GLU A 27 11.66 -0.54 -9.40
N ARG A 28 10.35 -0.32 -9.26
CA ARG A 28 9.78 0.85 -8.59
C ARG A 28 8.36 0.61 -8.11
N THR A 29 8.08 1.02 -6.87
CA THR A 29 6.74 1.06 -6.29
C THR A 29 6.26 2.51 -6.16
N MET A 30 4.96 2.75 -6.34
CA MET A 30 4.32 4.04 -6.08
C MET A 30 3.05 3.78 -5.27
N SER A 31 3.04 4.25 -4.02
CA SER A 31 1.93 4.07 -3.08
C SER A 31 1.01 5.29 -3.11
N SER A 32 -0.30 5.07 -3.11
CA SER A 32 -1.30 6.12 -2.88
C SER A 32 -2.10 5.75 -1.64
N ILE A 33 -1.87 6.48 -0.54
CA ILE A 33 -2.51 6.22 0.75
C ILE A 33 -3.79 7.05 0.83
N ILE A 34 -4.93 6.38 1.00
CA ILE A 34 -6.22 7.03 1.22
C ILE A 34 -6.38 7.25 2.72
N LEU A 35 -6.04 8.46 3.20
CA LEU A 35 -6.13 8.81 4.63
C LEU A 35 -7.57 9.01 5.12
N SER A 36 -8.48 9.32 4.20
CA SER A 36 -9.90 9.50 4.52
C SER A 36 -10.74 9.10 3.32
N THR A 37 -11.74 8.25 3.56
CA THR A 37 -12.76 7.92 2.57
C THR A 37 -13.93 8.86 2.82
N ARG A 38 -14.16 9.81 1.90
CA ARG A 38 -15.37 10.64 1.95
C ARG A 38 -16.54 9.74 1.55
N ILE A 39 -17.37 9.36 2.54
CA ILE A 39 -18.60 8.63 2.29
C ILE A 39 -19.68 9.66 1.99
N ASP A 40 -19.95 9.90 0.70
CA ASP A 40 -21.19 10.57 0.31
C ASP A 40 -22.35 9.58 0.52
N ARG A 41 -23.37 10.02 1.27
CA ARG A 41 -24.64 9.31 1.48
C ARG A 41 -25.69 9.84 0.54
#